data_AF-A0A6I4MXT6-F1
#
_entry.id   AF-A0A6I4MXT6-F1
#
_cell.length_a   1.000
_cell.length_b   1.000
_cell.length_c   1.000
_cell.angle_alpha   90.00
_cell.angle_beta   90.00
_cell.angle_gamma   90.00
#
_symmetry.space_group_name_H-M   'P 1'
#
loop_
_entity.id
_entity.type
_entity.pdbx_description
1 polymer ?
#
loop_
_entity_poly.entity_id
_entity_poly.type
_entity_poly.pdbx_seq_one_letter_code
_entity_poly.pdbx_strand_id
1 'polypeptide(L)'
;MGRKFKDMETPEQRYLAATAEVRVGQLGKAAHAADQEAQRQQMTADIYGREGKDYTDRPKAERAAREARKHRERADRLYGEARKVEAAANPKPQKRRWF
;
A
#
# COMPACT_ATOMS: atom_id res chain seq x y z
N MET A 1 -33.03 -21.99 16.06
CA MET A 1 -32.65 -20.87 15.18
C MET A 1 -31.34 -20.28 15.70
N GLY A 2 -30.21 -20.66 15.12
CA GLY A 2 -28.90 -20.12 15.53
C GLY A 2 -28.72 -18.73 14.94
N ARG A 3 -28.63 -17.70 15.80
CA ARG A 3 -28.18 -16.36 15.38
C ARG A 3 -26.81 -16.54 14.73
N LYS A 4 -26.64 -16.08 13.49
CA LYS A 4 -25.36 -16.21 12.79
C LYS A 4 -24.35 -15.36 13.56
N PHE A 5 -23.08 -15.77 13.62
CA PHE A 5 -22.03 -15.01 14.32
C PHE A 5 -21.95 -13.53 13.90
N LYS A 6 -22.38 -13.22 12.66
CA LYS A 6 -22.57 -11.85 12.12
C LYS A 6 -23.59 -10.98 12.89
N ASP A 7 -24.54 -11.62 13.57
CA ASP A 7 -25.58 -10.97 14.38
C ASP A 7 -25.16 -10.79 15.85
N MET A 8 -23.97 -11.28 16.23
CA MET A 8 -23.37 -11.06 17.56
C MET A 8 -22.30 -9.96 17.57
N GLU A 9 -22.06 -9.29 16.45
CA GLU A 9 -21.21 -8.10 16.43
C GLU A 9 -21.91 -6.97 17.18
N THR A 10 -21.24 -6.44 18.21
CA THR A 10 -21.74 -5.28 18.92
C THR A 10 -21.75 -4.07 17.99
N PRO A 11 -22.65 -3.09 18.19
CA PRO A 11 -22.64 -1.84 17.41
C PRO A 11 -21.26 -1.16 17.38
N GLU A 12 -20.52 -1.26 18.47
CA GLU A 12 -19.15 -0.76 18.60
C GLU A 12 -18.16 -1.49 17.66
N GLN A 13 -18.26 -2.82 17.55
CA GLN A 13 -17.43 -3.61 16.62
C GLN A 13 -17.71 -3.26 15.15
N ARG A 14 -18.99 -3.02 14.81
CA ARG A 14 -19.37 -2.58 13.46
C ARG A 14 -18.84 -1.19 13.14
N TYR A 15 -18.86 -0.27 14.10
CA TYR A 15 -18.27 1.06 13.94
C TYR A 15 -16.76 0.99 13.76
N LEU A 16 -16.06 0.19 14.58
CA LEU A 16 -14.62 -0.01 14.45
C LEU A 16 -14.24 -0.62 13.09
N ALA A 17 -14.99 -1.62 12.61
CA ALA A 17 -14.79 -2.19 11.28
C ALA A 17 -14.99 -1.14 10.17
N ALA A 18 -16.06 -0.35 10.22
CA ALA A 18 -16.34 0.70 9.24
C ALA A 18 -15.25 1.80 9.22
N THR A 19 -14.76 2.23 10.40
CA THR A 19 -13.66 3.21 10.47
C THR A 19 -12.35 2.64 9.95
N ALA A 20 -12.07 1.36 10.20
CA ALA A 20 -10.91 0.68 9.67
C ALA A 20 -10.96 0.57 8.14
N GLU A 21 -12.11 0.21 7.56
CA GLU A 21 -12.31 0.15 6.10
C GLU A 21 -12.05 1.51 5.43
N VAL A 22 -12.58 2.60 6.00
CA VAL A 22 -12.31 3.96 5.50
C VAL A 22 -10.81 4.27 5.55
N ARG A 23 -10.13 3.91 6.64
CA ARG A 23 -8.69 4.15 6.79
C ARG A 23 -7.85 3.30 5.83
N VAL A 24 -8.21 2.04 5.62
CA VAL A 24 -7.59 1.17 4.60
C VAL A 24 -7.78 1.78 3.21
N GLY A 25 -8.98 2.27 2.88
CA GLY A 25 -9.24 2.93 1.60
C GLY A 25 -8.39 4.20 1.40
N GLN A 26 -8.22 5.02 2.44
CA GLN A 26 -7.35 6.20 2.38
C GLN A 26 -5.87 5.83 2.19
N LEU A 27 -5.38 4.84 2.93
CA LEU A 27 -4.01 4.34 2.81
C LEU A 27 -3.76 3.74 1.42
N GLY A 28 -4.72 2.99 0.88
CA GLY A 28 -4.65 2.42 -0.47
C GLY A 28 -4.59 3.50 -1.57
N LYS A 29 -5.37 4.57 -1.45
CA LYS A 29 -5.28 5.72 -2.38
C LYS A 29 -3.90 6.40 -2.32
N ALA A 30 -3.39 6.62 -1.11
CA ALA A 30 -2.07 7.22 -0.91
C ALA A 30 -0.95 6.32 -1.45
N ALA A 31 -1.06 5.00 -1.27
CA ALA A 31 -0.12 4.02 -1.80
C ALA A 31 -0.11 4.03 -3.33
N HIS A 32 -1.29 4.03 -3.96
CA HIS A 32 -1.42 4.13 -5.42
C HIS A 32 -0.82 5.43 -5.98
N ALA A 33 -1.06 6.57 -5.33
CA ALA A 33 -0.47 7.83 -5.75
C ALA A 33 1.07 7.80 -5.65
N ALA A 34 1.62 7.20 -4.60
CA ALA A 34 3.06 7.03 -4.46
C ALA A 34 3.63 6.08 -5.53
N ASP A 35 2.93 5.01 -5.89
CA ASP A 35 3.38 4.08 -6.94
C ASP A 35 3.34 4.73 -8.33
N GLN A 36 2.31 5.51 -8.65
CA GLN A 36 2.26 6.29 -9.89
C GLN A 36 3.44 7.26 -10.00
N GLU A 37 3.78 7.93 -8.91
CA GLU A 37 4.92 8.85 -8.89
C GLU A 37 6.25 8.09 -9.04
N ALA A 38 6.37 6.91 -8.44
CA ALA A 38 7.52 6.05 -8.65
C ALA A 38 7.68 5.63 -10.12
N GLN A 39 6.59 5.28 -10.79
CA GLN A 39 6.60 4.90 -12.21
C GLN A 39 7.04 6.08 -13.10
N ARG A 40 6.55 7.29 -12.84
CA ARG A 40 6.97 8.52 -13.56
C ARG A 40 8.47 8.78 -13.42
N GLN A 41 8.99 8.64 -12.21
CA GLN A 41 10.41 8.82 -11.93
C GLN A 41 11.26 7.71 -12.56
N GLN A 42 10.76 6.47 -12.58
CA GLN A 42 11.43 5.38 -13.29
C GLN A 42 11.49 5.64 -14.79
N MET A 43 10.39 6.07 -15.41
CA MET A 43 10.40 6.46 -16.84
C MET A 43 11.41 7.58 -17.11
N THR A 44 11.49 8.56 -16.21
CA THR A 44 12.46 9.65 -16.32
C THR A 44 13.89 9.10 -16.27
N ALA A 45 14.18 8.17 -15.35
CA ALA A 45 15.46 7.50 -15.28
C ALA A 45 15.78 6.71 -16.57
N ASP A 46 14.80 6.00 -17.12
CA ASP A 46 14.98 5.19 -18.33
C ASP A 46 15.22 6.06 -19.58
N ILE A 47 14.59 7.23 -19.66
CA ILE A 47 14.79 8.19 -20.76
C ILE A 47 16.20 8.77 -20.73
N TYR A 48 16.65 9.25 -19.57
CA TYR A 48 17.92 9.95 -19.42
C TYR A 48 19.12 9.00 -19.23
N GLY A 49 18.89 7.74 -18.86
CA GLY A 49 19.91 6.72 -18.63
C GLY A 49 20.28 5.88 -19.85
N ARG A 50 19.61 6.05 -20.99
CA ARG A 50 19.86 5.26 -22.20
C ARG A 50 21.10 5.78 -22.94
N GLU A 51 22.19 5.01 -22.88
CA GLU A 51 23.45 5.35 -23.55
C GLU A 51 23.25 5.48 -25.08
N GLY A 52 23.87 6.51 -25.67
CA GLY A 52 23.84 6.76 -27.12
C GLY A 52 22.74 7.70 -27.63
N LYS A 53 22.03 8.42 -26.75
CA LYS A 53 21.13 9.52 -27.15
C LYS A 53 21.73 10.90 -26.85
N ASP A 54 21.41 11.88 -27.68
CA ASP A 54 21.86 13.28 -27.51
C ASP A 54 21.40 13.94 -26.19
N TYR A 55 20.38 13.37 -25.54
CA TYR A 55 19.83 13.83 -24.26
C TYR A 55 20.25 12.94 -23.08
N THR A 56 21.32 12.16 -23.20
CA THR A 56 21.80 11.31 -22.08
C THR A 56 22.29 12.20 -20.93
N ASP A 57 21.66 12.09 -19.77
CA ASP A 57 22.04 12.81 -18.55
C ASP A 57 22.07 11.81 -17.38
N ARG A 58 23.26 11.27 -17.14
CA ARG A 58 23.49 10.21 -16.15
C ARG A 58 23.21 10.68 -14.71
N PRO A 59 23.69 11.86 -14.26
CA PRO A 59 23.30 12.40 -12.95
C PRO A 59 21.78 12.54 -12.77
N LYS A 60 21.06 13.01 -13.80
CA LYS A 60 19.60 13.14 -13.75
C LYS A 60 18.90 11.79 -13.69
N ALA A 61 19.36 10.82 -14.49
CA ALA A 61 18.84 9.46 -14.46
C ALA A 61 19.01 8.80 -13.07
N GLU A 62 20.19 8.95 -12.46
CA GLU A 62 20.46 8.43 -11.12
C GLU A 62 19.63 9.10 -10.03
N ARG A 63 19.38 10.42 -10.14
CA ARG A 63 18.48 11.12 -9.21
C ARG A 63 17.05 10.59 -9.35
N ALA A 64 16.53 10.50 -10.58
CA ALA A 64 15.19 10.00 -10.84
C ALA A 64 15.03 8.53 -10.37
N ALA A 65 16.03 7.68 -10.58
CA ALA A 65 16.01 6.30 -10.09
C ALA A 65 15.98 6.22 -8.55
N ARG A 66 16.70 7.10 -7.84
CA ARG A 66 16.64 7.20 -6.37
C ARG A 66 15.28 7.67 -5.89
N GLU A 67 14.69 8.67 -6.55
CA GLU A 67 13.35 9.16 -6.25
C GLU A 67 12.30 8.07 -6.48
N ALA A 68 12.38 7.34 -7.60
CA ALA A 68 11.50 6.21 -7.89
C ALA A 68 11.52 5.15 -6.77
N ARG A 69 12.71 4.77 -6.29
CA ARG A 69 12.85 3.82 -5.17
C ARG A 69 12.22 4.36 -3.89
N LYS A 70 12.45 5.63 -3.55
CA LYS A 70 11.85 6.27 -2.36
C LYS A 70 10.33 6.26 -2.41
N HIS A 71 9.76 6.50 -3.59
CA HIS A 71 8.31 6.45 -3.79
C HIS A 71 7.75 5.02 -3.72
N ARG A 72 8.45 4.02 -4.27
CA ARG A 72 8.07 2.60 -4.10
C ARG A 72 8.10 2.17 -2.65
N GLU A 73 9.17 2.46 -1.92
CA GLU A 73 9.24 2.14 -0.49
C GLU A 73 8.11 2.81 0.31
N ARG A 74 7.73 4.04 -0.06
CA ARG A 74 6.58 4.71 0.55
C ARG A 74 5.27 3.98 0.23
N ALA A 75 5.06 3.56 -1.00
CA ALA A 75 3.90 2.77 -1.40
C ALA A 75 3.83 1.46 -0.62
N ASP A 76 4.95 0.73 -0.53
CA ASP A 76 5.04 -0.54 0.21
C ASP A 76 4.74 -0.37 1.70
N ARG A 77 5.25 0.70 2.33
CA ARG A 77 4.93 1.03 3.73
C ARG A 77 3.43 1.29 3.90
N LEU A 78 2.82 2.07 3.02
CA LEU A 78 1.39 2.40 3.08
C LEU A 78 0.51 1.16 2.87
N TYR A 79 0.87 0.27 1.93
CA TYR A 79 0.20 -1.03 1.78
C TYR A 79 0.38 -1.91 3.01
N GLY A 80 1.59 -1.93 3.60
CA GLY A 80 1.86 -2.65 4.84
C GLY A 80 1.03 -2.14 6.01
N GLU A 81 0.87 -0.82 6.14
CA GLU A 81 -0.01 -0.19 7.14
C GLU A 81 -1.48 -0.53 6.90
N ALA A 82 -1.95 -0.45 5.65
CA ALA A 82 -3.31 -0.81 5.27
C ALA A 82 -3.62 -2.26 5.67
N ARG A 83 -2.70 -3.18 5.39
CA ARG A 83 -2.82 -4.60 5.76
C ARG A 83 -2.83 -4.83 7.27
N LYS A 84 -2.06 -4.05 8.04
CA LYS A 84 -2.08 -4.11 9.51
C LYS A 84 -3.41 -3.63 10.08
N VAL A 85 -3.96 -2.53 9.55
CA VAL A 85 -5.26 -2.00 9.94
C VAL A 85 -6.38 -2.99 9.61
N GLU A 86 -6.35 -3.58 8.42
CA GLU A 86 -7.30 -4.62 8.02
C GLU A 86 -7.23 -5.84 8.93
N ALA A 87 -6.02 -6.32 9.25
CA ALA A 87 -5.82 -7.47 10.15
C ALA A 87 -6.25 -7.20 11.60
N ALA A 88 -6.09 -5.96 12.08
CA ALA A 88 -6.53 -5.55 13.41
C ALA A 88 -8.07 -5.43 13.50
N ALA A 89 -8.73 -4.98 12.43
CA ALA A 89 -10.18 -4.89 12.37
C ALA A 89 -10.86 -6.25 12.21
N ASN A 90 -10.23 -7.16 11.47
CA ASN A 90 -10.74 -8.52 11.25
C ASN A 90 -9.69 -9.56 11.66
N PRO A 91 -9.48 -9.81 12.96
CA PRO A 91 -8.60 -10.88 13.41
C PRO A 91 -9.21 -12.21 12.97
N LYS A 92 -8.68 -12.78 11.88
CA LYS A 92 -9.06 -14.15 11.49
C LYS A 92 -8.80 -15.05 12.69
N PRO A 93 -9.77 -15.87 13.14
CA PRO A 93 -9.52 -16.81 14.20
C PRO A 93 -8.39 -17.72 13.76
N GLN A 94 -7.23 -17.62 14.42
CA GLN A 94 -6.20 -18.65 14.30
C GLN A 94 -6.89 -19.95 14.65
N LYS A 95 -7.09 -20.82 13.64
CA LYS A 95 -7.52 -22.18 13.89
C LYS A 95 -6.45 -22.77 14.81
N ARG A 96 -6.74 -22.85 16.12
CA ARG A 96 -5.95 -23.61 17.08
C ARG A 96 -5.88 -25.00 16.47
N ARG A 97 -4.73 -25.37 15.90
CA ARG A 97 -4.45 -26.74 15.53
C ARG A 97 -4.28 -27.45 16.88
N TRP A 98 -5.37 -28.05 17.36
CA TRP A 98 -5.28 -29.03 18.42
C TRP A 98 -4.50 -30.20 17.80
N PHE A 99 -3.27 -30.36 18.28
CA PHE A 99 -2.47 -31.57 18.09
C PHE A 99 -2.74 -32.50 19.27
#